data_AF-A0AAE4ZC41-F1
#
_entry.id   AF-A0AAE4ZC41-F1
#
_cell.length_a   1.000
_cell.length_b   1.000
_cell.length_c   1.000
_cell.angle_alpha   90.00
_cell.angle_beta   90.00
_cell.angle_gamma   90.00
#
_symmetry.space_group_name_H-M   'P 1'
#
loop_
_entity.id
_entity.type
_entity.pdbx_description
1 polymer ?
#
loop_
_entity_poly.entity_id
_entity_poly.type
_entity_poly.pdbx_seq_one_letter_code
_entity_poly.pdbx_strand_id
1 'polypeptide(L)'
;MGELRAGEQTIAVHVEENPDGFMMHDINLIRLDGDTSLDEVVAWMDWMDLEGFRAPTPGYSMGGLEHMVAGRTGYVIVDLTPGDYAWVSEGYGARGMVQEFTVR
;
A
#
# COMPACT_ATOMS: atom_id res chain seq x y z
N MET A 1 -9.42 -6.91 -9.21
CA MET A 1 -8.62 -7.50 -8.11
C MET A 1 -9.15 -8.90 -7.83
N GLY A 2 -8.27 -9.88 -7.61
CA GLY A 2 -8.70 -11.21 -7.14
C GLY A 2 -9.28 -11.13 -5.73
N GLU A 3 -10.08 -12.11 -5.34
CA GLU A 3 -10.60 -12.19 -3.96
C GLU A 3 -9.45 -12.49 -2.99
N LEU A 4 -9.16 -11.55 -2.09
CA LEU A 4 -8.22 -11.75 -0.99
C LEU A 4 -8.92 -12.39 0.20
N ARG A 5 -8.29 -13.42 0.76
CA ARG A 5 -8.81 -14.24 1.86
C ARG A 5 -7.74 -14.47 2.92
N ALA A 6 -8.15 -14.90 4.10
CA ALA A 6 -7.22 -15.24 5.17
C ALA A 6 -6.27 -16.39 4.78
N GLY A 7 -5.09 -16.39 5.39
CA GLY A 7 -3.96 -17.28 5.10
C GLY A 7 -2.96 -16.68 4.11
N GLU A 8 -1.93 -17.47 3.78
CA GLU A 8 -0.88 -17.08 2.83
C GLU A 8 -1.45 -16.76 1.44
N GLN A 9 -1.22 -15.54 0.98
CA GLN A 9 -1.54 -15.05 -0.35
C GLN A 9 -0.26 -14.69 -1.10
N THR A 10 -0.19 -15.08 -2.37
CA THR A 10 0.75 -14.50 -3.33
C THR A 10 -0.02 -13.52 -4.21
N ILE A 11 0.35 -12.24 -4.14
CA ILE A 11 -0.31 -11.15 -4.84
C ILE A 11 0.62 -10.66 -5.94
N ALA A 12 0.20 -10.77 -7.19
CA ALA A 12 0.90 -10.20 -8.32
C ALA A 12 0.52 -8.73 -8.49
N VAL A 13 1.52 -7.86 -8.56
CA VAL A 13 1.35 -6.42 -8.82
C VAL A 13 1.93 -6.14 -10.20
N HIS A 14 1.07 -5.73 -11.13
CA HIS A 14 1.45 -5.39 -12.49
C HIS A 14 1.62 -3.88 -12.59
N VAL A 15 2.83 -3.42 -12.93
CA VAL A 15 3.09 -1.99 -13.15
C VAL A 15 2.95 -1.72 -14.64
N GLU A 16 1.87 -1.05 -15.03
CA GLU A 16 1.54 -0.84 -16.44
C GLU A 16 2.23 0.38 -17.04
N GLU A 17 2.33 1.46 -16.25
CA GLU A 17 2.90 2.74 -16.68
C GLU A 17 3.93 3.27 -15.69
N ASN A 18 4.75 4.21 -16.17
CA ASN A 18 5.64 4.99 -15.31
C ASN A 18 4.94 6.31 -15.02
N PRO A 19 5.09 6.86 -13.80
CA PRO A 19 4.64 8.21 -13.55
C PRO A 19 5.53 9.23 -14.26
N ASP A 20 5.01 10.44 -14.44
CA ASP A 20 5.80 11.58 -14.85
C ASP A 20 6.81 11.94 -13.74
N GLY A 21 8.10 11.91 -14.05
CA GLY A 21 9.17 12.28 -13.13
C GLY A 21 10.25 11.21 -12.96
N PHE A 22 10.99 11.29 -11.84
CA PHE A 22 12.13 10.41 -11.59
C PHE A 22 11.80 9.22 -10.69
N MET A 23 10.79 9.34 -9.82
CA MET A 23 10.39 8.28 -8.90
C MET A 23 9.35 7.39 -9.56
N MET A 24 9.60 6.08 -9.61
CA MET A 24 8.67 5.11 -10.18
C MET A 24 7.46 4.86 -9.26
N HIS A 25 6.52 4.00 -9.66
CA HIS A 25 5.43 3.58 -8.76
C HIS A 25 5.91 2.56 -7.73
N ASP A 26 5.44 2.76 -6.50
CA ASP A 26 5.50 1.83 -5.38
C ASP A 26 4.06 1.45 -4.95
N ILE A 27 3.91 0.39 -4.18
CA ILE A 27 2.68 0.14 -3.43
C ILE A 27 2.98 -0.60 -2.14
N ASN A 28 2.43 -0.12 -1.04
CA ASN A 28 2.60 -0.69 0.29
C ASN A 28 1.27 -1.22 0.83
N LEU A 29 1.30 -2.39 1.47
CA LEU A 29 0.16 -2.97 2.16
C LEU A 29 0.17 -2.54 3.62
N ILE A 30 -0.87 -1.83 4.03
CA ILE A 30 -1.05 -1.38 5.41
C ILE A 30 -2.25 -2.12 5.99
N ARG A 31 -2.07 -2.72 7.17
CA ARG A 31 -3.19 -3.14 8.02
C ARG A 31 -3.69 -1.92 8.78
N LEU A 32 -4.99 -1.66 8.68
CA LEU A 32 -5.64 -0.55 9.37
C LEU A 32 -5.94 -0.98 10.81
N ASP A 33 -5.63 -0.12 11.77
CA ASP A 33 -6.13 -0.26 13.13
C ASP A 33 -7.57 0.26 13.18
N GLY A 34 -8.41 -0.30 14.05
CA GLY A 34 -9.87 -0.09 14.01
C GLY A 34 -10.37 1.35 14.15
N ASP A 35 -9.53 2.25 14.67
CA ASP A 35 -9.82 3.68 14.80
C ASP A 35 -9.10 4.55 13.76
N THR A 36 -8.23 3.95 12.93
CA THR A 36 -7.40 4.66 11.96
C THR A 36 -8.17 4.94 10.68
N SER A 37 -8.13 6.18 10.24
CA SER A 37 -8.68 6.55 8.94
C SER A 37 -7.68 6.30 7.81
N LEU A 38 -8.20 5.98 6.62
CA LEU A 38 -7.38 5.87 5.41
C LEU A 38 -6.61 7.16 5.11
N ASP A 39 -7.25 8.31 5.33
CA ASP A 39 -6.64 9.62 5.10
C ASP A 39 -5.41 9.86 5.98
N GLU A 40 -5.44 9.42 7.25
CA GLU A 40 -4.28 9.47 8.15
C GLU A 40 -3.15 8.57 7.64
N VAL A 41 -3.46 7.37 7.12
CA VAL A 41 -2.45 6.48 6.53
C VAL A 41 -1.86 7.10 5.27
N VAL A 42 -2.68 7.66 4.39
CA VAL A 42 -2.24 8.32 3.15
C VAL A 42 -1.32 9.50 3.46
N ALA A 43 -1.68 10.34 4.45
CA ALA A 43 -0.82 11.45 4.88
C ALA A 43 0.48 10.96 5.52
N TRP A 44 0.42 9.90 6.34
CA TRP A 44 1.60 9.32 6.97
C TRP A 44 2.57 8.66 5.96
N MET A 45 2.04 8.09 4.88
CA MET A 45 2.84 7.45 3.82
C MET A 45 3.54 8.46 2.89
N ASP A 46 3.13 9.74 2.91
CA ASP A 46 3.72 10.75 2.05
C ASP A 46 5.14 11.12 2.50
N TRP A 47 6.15 10.57 1.82
CA TRP A 47 7.56 10.86 2.09
C TRP A 47 7.96 12.33 1.81
N MET A 48 7.13 13.07 1.07
CA MET A 48 7.33 14.50 0.82
C MET A 48 6.80 15.36 1.97
N ASP A 49 5.98 14.80 2.86
CA ASP A 49 5.54 15.46 4.09
C ASP A 49 6.61 15.30 5.19
N LEU A 50 6.89 16.38 5.92
CA LEU A 50 7.84 16.38 7.05
C LEU A 50 7.36 15.53 8.22
N GLU A 51 6.05 15.28 8.32
CA GLU A 51 5.44 14.41 9.31
C GLU A 51 5.26 12.96 8.81
N GLY A 52 5.55 12.70 7.53
CA GLY A 52 5.53 11.37 6.94
C GLY A 52 6.48 10.40 7.65
N PHE A 53 6.09 9.13 7.72
CA PHE A 53 6.85 8.02 8.32
C PHE A 53 7.29 8.22 9.78
N ARG A 54 6.67 9.14 10.51
CA ARG A 54 6.95 9.31 11.94
C ARG A 54 6.19 8.32 12.81
N ALA A 55 6.75 8.05 13.98
CA ALA A 55 6.07 7.31 15.04
C ALA A 55 5.28 8.27 15.94
N PRO A 56 4.12 7.86 16.50
CA PRO A 56 3.45 6.56 16.31
C PRO A 56 2.85 6.43 14.89
N THR A 57 2.78 5.20 14.37
CA THR A 57 2.22 4.94 13.04
C THR A 57 0.70 4.79 13.13
N PRO A 58 -0.07 5.28 12.13
CA PRO A 58 -1.52 5.11 12.10
C PRO A 58 -1.92 3.66 11.76
N GLY A 59 -1.05 2.87 11.15
CA GLY A 59 -1.30 1.45 10.90
C GLY A 59 -0.04 0.62 10.90
N TYR A 60 -0.18 -0.67 10.59
CA TYR A 60 0.93 -1.60 10.54
C TYR A 60 1.31 -1.94 9.10
N SER A 61 2.54 -1.63 8.70
CA SER A 61 3.05 -2.01 7.37
C SER A 61 3.30 -3.51 7.29
N MET A 62 2.68 -4.14 6.29
CA MET A 62 2.83 -5.56 5.96
C MET A 62 3.86 -5.77 4.82
N GLY A 63 4.61 -4.72 4.48
CA GLY A 63 5.51 -4.68 3.32
C GLY A 63 4.80 -4.23 2.05
N GLY A 64 5.33 -4.61 0.90
CA GLY A 64 4.81 -4.14 -0.38
C GLY A 64 5.79 -4.37 -1.53
N LEU A 65 5.67 -3.52 -2.54
CA LEU A 65 6.53 -3.48 -3.70
C LEU A 65 7.17 -2.10 -3.79
N GLU A 66 8.49 -2.11 -3.74
CA GLU A 66 9.31 -0.91 -3.95
C GLU A 66 9.31 -0.47 -5.41
N HIS A 67 9.75 0.77 -5.62
CA HIS A 67 9.83 1.47 -6.90
C HIS A 67 10.17 0.55 -8.08
N MET A 68 9.22 0.42 -9.01
CA MET A 68 9.34 -0.50 -10.13
C MET A 68 8.96 0.15 -11.46
N VAL A 69 9.74 -0.15 -12.50
CA VAL A 69 9.49 0.33 -13.87
C VAL A 69 8.30 -0.39 -14.51
N ALA A 70 7.58 0.34 -15.36
CA ALA A 70 6.52 -0.16 -16.22
C ALA A 70 6.90 -1.43 -17.00
N GLY A 71 5.90 -2.28 -17.22
CA GLY A 71 6.03 -3.57 -17.90
C GLY A 71 6.65 -4.66 -17.04
N ARG A 72 6.84 -4.43 -15.73
CA ARG A 72 7.28 -5.42 -14.77
C ARG A 72 6.12 -5.92 -13.92
N THR A 73 6.32 -7.09 -13.34
CA THR A 73 5.42 -7.67 -12.35
C THR A 73 6.25 -8.05 -11.15
N GLY A 74 5.88 -7.54 -9.98
CA GLY A 74 6.41 -8.04 -8.72
C GLY A 74 5.37 -8.83 -7.96
N TYR A 75 5.83 -9.51 -6.93
CA TYR A 75 5.02 -10.44 -6.14
C TYR A 75 5.18 -10.09 -4.67
N VAL A 76 4.05 -9.90 -3.99
CA VAL A 76 4.00 -9.73 -2.54
C VAL A 76 3.47 -11.04 -1.95
N ILE A 77 4.21 -11.63 -1.03
CA ILE A 77 3.79 -12.82 -0.29
C ILE A 77 3.45 -12.37 1.13
N VAL A 78 2.21 -12.57 1.55
CA VAL A 78 1.70 -12.08 2.83
C VAL A 78 0.75 -13.10 3.45
N ASP A 79 0.80 -13.27 4.77
CA ASP A 79 -0.19 -14.02 5.53
C ASP A 79 -1.29 -13.08 6.03
N LEU A 80 -2.49 -13.18 5.46
CA LEU A 80 -3.61 -12.30 5.81
C LEU A 80 -4.44 -12.90 6.95
N THR A 81 -4.88 -12.04 7.86
CA THR A 81 -5.85 -12.38 8.91
C THR A 81 -7.15 -11.60 8.67
N PRO A 82 -8.29 -12.00 9.25
CA PRO A 82 -9.49 -11.15 9.20
C PRO A 82 -9.19 -9.72 9.72
N GLY A 83 -9.66 -8.71 8.99
CA GLY A 83 -9.40 -7.30 9.27
C GLY A 83 -9.46 -6.41 8.03
N ASP A 84 -9.21 -5.12 8.24
CA ASP A 84 -9.22 -4.08 7.22
C ASP A 84 -7.80 -3.69 6.81
N TYR A 85 -7.62 -3.45 5.51
CA TYR A 85 -6.33 -3.24 4.88
C TYR A 85 -6.45 -2.18 3.79
N ALA A 86 -5.33 -1.54 3.48
CA ALA A 86 -5.20 -0.63 2.36
C ALA A 86 -3.90 -0.86 1.60
N TRP A 87 -3.99 -0.85 0.28
CA TRP A 87 -2.84 -0.60 -0.59
C TRP A 87 -2.65 0.90 -0.74
N VAL A 88 -1.46 1.42 -0.47
CA VAL A 88 -1.16 2.86 -0.50
C VAL A 88 0.19 3.09 -1.18
N SER A 89 0.26 3.99 -2.15
CA SER A 89 1.55 4.49 -2.66
C SER A 89 2.05 5.66 -1.82
N GLU A 90 3.36 5.70 -1.57
CA GLU A 90 4.03 6.75 -0.81
C GLU A 90 3.87 8.13 -1.45
N GLY A 91 4.13 8.24 -2.76
CA GLY A 91 4.07 9.54 -3.46
C GLY A 91 2.71 9.86 -4.11
N TYR A 92 1.84 8.86 -4.26
CA TYR A 92 0.63 8.96 -5.08
C TYR A 92 -0.67 8.60 -4.33
N GLY A 93 -0.61 8.22 -3.05
CA GLY A 93 -1.80 7.95 -2.23
C GLY A 93 -2.80 9.09 -2.24
N ALA A 94 -2.34 10.33 -1.99
CA ALA A 94 -3.19 11.53 -2.01
C ALA A 94 -3.73 11.88 -3.41
N ARG A 95 -3.18 11.26 -4.46
CA ARG A 95 -3.64 11.40 -5.86
C ARG A 95 -4.57 10.25 -6.28
N GLY A 96 -5.01 9.43 -5.33
CA GLY A 96 -5.96 8.34 -5.55
C GLY A 96 -5.33 6.98 -5.83
N MET A 97 -4.00 6.83 -5.74
CA MET A 97 -3.35 5.52 -5.83
C MET A 97 -3.43 4.79 -4.48
N VAL A 98 -4.66 4.50 -4.09
CA VAL A 98 -5.05 3.87 -2.82
C VAL A 98 -6.23 2.92 -3.04
N GLN A 99 -6.23 1.78 -2.35
CA GLN A 99 -7.33 0.81 -2.43
C GLN A 99 -7.52 0.07 -1.11
N GLU A 100 -8.68 0.28 -0.47
CA GLU A 100 -9.11 -0.46 0.71
C GLU A 100 -9.69 -1.83 0.36
N PHE A 101 -9.53 -2.78 1.27
CA PHE A 101 -10.22 -4.07 1.24
C PHE A 101 -10.35 -4.67 2.65
N THR A 102 -11.35 -5.52 2.82
CA THR A 102 -11.58 -6.27 4.06
C THR A 102 -11.40 -7.76 3.80
N VAL A 103 -10.66 -8.44 4.68
CA VAL A 103 -10.58 -9.90 4.75
C VAL A 103 -11.56 -10.37 5.82
N ARG A 104 -12.44 -11.31 5.48
CA ARG A 104 -13.42 -11.91 6.40
C ARG A 104 -13.01 -13.30 6.86
#